data_AF-A0A1C5EU43-F1
#
_entry.id   AF-A0A1C5EU43-F1
#
_cell.length_a   1.000
_cell.length_b   1.000
_cell.length_c   1.000
_cell.angle_alpha   90.00
_cell.angle_beta   90.00
_cell.angle_gamma   90.00
#
_symmetry.space_group_name_H-M   'P 1'
#
loop_
_entity.id
_entity.type
_entity.pdbx_description
1 polymer ?
#
loop_
_entity_poly.entity_id
_entity_poly.type
_entity_poly.pdbx_seq_one_letter_code
_entity_poly.pdbx_strand_id
1 'polypeptide(L)' 'MNRVITAHGLRPVIDRVFPFEEAPAAASYMANGAHFGKIIISH' A
#
# COMPACT_ATOMS: atom_id res chain seq x y z
N MET A 1 -8.68 10.49 -7.55
CA MET A 1 -7.32 10.37 -6.96
C MET A 1 -6.22 10.29 -8.03
N ASN A 2 -6.26 9.30 -8.93
CA ASN A 2 -5.13 9.01 -9.83
C ASN A 2 -4.78 10.13 -10.83
N ARG A 3 -5.76 10.93 -11.27
CA ARG A 3 -5.51 12.07 -12.17
C ARG A 3 -4.54 13.10 -11.59
N VAL A 4 -4.62 13.38 -10.29
CA VAL A 4 -3.72 14.32 -9.59
C VAL A 4 -2.32 13.72 -9.46
N ILE A 5 -2.24 12.42 -9.15
CA ILE A 5 -0.98 11.67 -9.03
C ILE A 5 -0.20 11.74 -10.34
N THR A 6 -0.85 11.44 -11.46
CA THR A 6 -0.23 11.49 -12.79
C THR A 6 0.12 12.91 -13.21
N ALA A 7 -0.80 13.87 -13.02
CA ALA A 7 -0.60 15.25 -13.46
C ALA A 7 0.56 15.97 -12.74
N HIS A 8 0.87 15.57 -11.50
CA HIS A 8 1.91 16.21 -10.68
C HIS A 8 3.10 15.29 -10.39
N GLY A 9 3.16 14.11 -11.03
CA GLY A 9 4.28 13.17 -10.86
C GLY A 9 4.47 12.68 -9.42
N LEU A 10 3.39 12.63 -8.62
CA LEU A 10 3.47 12.18 -7.23
C LEU A 10 3.93 10.73 -7.19
N ARG A 11 4.96 10.43 -6.39
CA ARG A 11 5.44 9.07 -6.15
C ARG A 11 5.00 8.61 -4.76
N PRO A 12 3.94 7.78 -4.65
CA PRO A 12 3.51 7.25 -3.37
C PRO A 12 4.62 6.41 -2.74
N VAL A 13 4.86 6.57 -1.44
CA VAL A 13 5.76 5.71 -0.70
C VAL A 13 5.07 4.37 -0.48
N ILE A 14 5.70 3.30 -0.94
CA ILE A 14 5.28 1.93 -0.68
C ILE A 14 6.02 1.48 0.58
N ASP A 15 5.25 1.04 1.57
CA ASP A 15 5.78 0.54 2.82
C ASP A 15 6.11 -0.95 2.72
N ARG A 16 5.12 -1.73 2.26
CA ARG A 16 5.22 -3.18 2.14
C ARG A 16 4.29 -3.72 1.06
N VAL A 17 4.71 -4.81 0.44
CA VAL A 17 3.93 -5.57 -0.54
C VAL A 17 3.67 -6.95 0.04
N PHE A 18 2.41 -7.40 -0.02
CA PHE A 18 1.98 -8.74 0.35
C PHE A 18 1.45 -9.46 -0.90
N PRO A 19 1.71 -10.77 -1.06
CA PRO A 19 1.01 -11.57 -2.06
C PRO A 19 -0.49 -11.69 -1.70
N PHE A 20 -1.33 -12.00 -2.68
CA PHE A 20 -2.80 -12.02 -2.50
C PHE A 20 -3.23 -13.01 -1.42
N GLU A 21 -2.54 -14.14 -1.31
CA GLU A 21 -2.75 -15.19 -0.30
C GLU A 21 -2.53 -14.68 1.13
N GLU A 22 -1.74 -13.61 1.29
CA GLU A 22 -1.41 -12.98 2.57
C GLU A 22 -2.24 -11.72 2.85
N ALA A 23 -3.33 -11.48 2.10
CA ALA A 23 -4.22 -10.34 2.36
C ALA A 23 -4.70 -10.23 3.83
N PRO A 24 -5.00 -11.32 4.56
CA PRO A 24 -5.30 -11.24 6.00
C PRO A 24 -4.14 -10.68 6.82
N ALA A 25 -2.89 -11.07 6.52
CA ALA A 25 -1.70 -10.57 7.20
C ALA A 25 -1.46 -9.08 6.90
N ALA A 26 -1.72 -8.67 5.65
CA ALA A 26 -1.68 -7.25 5.26
C ALA A 26 -2.70 -6.42 6.07
N ALA A 27 -3.91 -6.94 6.31
CA ALA A 27 -4.92 -6.27 7.12
C ALA A 27 -4.50 -6.18 8.60
N SER A 28 -3.94 -7.23 9.18
CA SER A 28 -3.37 -7.19 10.53
C SER A 28 -2.22 -6.19 10.63
N TYR A 29 -1.36 -6.11 9.60
CA TYR A 29 -0.27 -5.14 9.52
C TYR A 29 -0.77 -3.70 9.35
N MET A 30 -1.88 -3.49 8.66
CA MET A 30 -2.53 -2.18 8.61
C MET A 30 -3.10 -1.79 9.99
N ALA A 31 -3.78 -2.72 10.66
CA ALA A 31 -4.46 -2.47 11.93
C ALA A 31 -3.50 -2.11 13.08
N ASN A 32 -2.26 -2.60 13.04
CA ASN A 32 -1.27 -2.27 14.05
C ASN A 32 -0.70 -0.83 13.92
N GLY A 33 -0.96 -0.14 12.80
CA GLY A 33 -0.52 1.24 12.55
C GLY A 33 0.99 1.44 12.34
N ALA A 34 1.77 0.37 12.19
CA ALA A 34 3.24 0.42 12.05
C ALA A 34 3.73 0.67 10.61
N HIS A 35 2.82 0.90 9.66
CA HIS A 35 3.15 1.10 8.25
C HIS A 35 3.44 2.58 7.95
N PHE A 36 4.52 2.83 7.21
CA PHE A 36 4.83 4.16 6.68
C PHE A 36 4.50 4.24 5.18
N GLY A 37 3.28 4.68 4.87
CA GLY A 37 2.83 4.84 3.48
C GLY A 37 1.83 3.75 3.07
N LYS A 38 1.93 3.26 1.84
CA LYS A 38 0.93 2.35 1.26
C LYS A 38 1.33 0.89 1.40
N ILE A 39 0.36 0.07 1.82
CA ILE A 39 0.42 -1.39 1.76
C ILE A 39 -0.18 -1.83 0.43
N ILE A 40 0.52 -2.69 -0.31
CA ILE A 40 0.11 -3.17 -1.64
C ILE A 40 -0.16 -4.67 -1.58
N ILE A 41 -1.24 -5.10 -2.24
CA ILE A 41 -1.49 -6.52 -2.52
C ILE A 41 -1.06 -6.82 -3.96
N SER A 42 -0.22 -7.83 -4.13
CA SER A 42 0.29 -8.30 -5.44
C SER A 42 -0.49 -9.52 -5.93
N HIS A 43 -0.46 -9.76 -7.26
CA HIS A 43 -1.18 -10.81 -7.99
C HIS A 43 -0.25 -11.50 -8.99
#